data_AF-A0A0D7EF24-F1
#
_entry.id   AF-A0A0D7EF24-F1
#
_cell.length_a   1.000
_cell.length_b   1.000
_cell.length_c   1.000
_cell.angle_alpha   90.00
_cell.angle_beta   90.00
_cell.angle_gamma   90.00
#
_symmetry.space_group_name_H-M   'P 1'
#
loop_
_entity.id
_entity.type
_entity.pdbx_description
1 polymer ?
#
loop_
_entity_poly.entity_id
_entity_poly.type
_entity_poly.pdbx_seq_one_letter_code
_entity_poly.pdbx_strand_id
1 'polypeptide(L)'
;MNKPLHPDQLRNLVPLNGLSPRQLWELRVRIVPLALAPGQLLDLVDELSSKRHYLMSGSLLLTDHDGQPTRLVAGTSAALHSLAAGRLQEARALDDCQLLTVDSAELERLLSWRQALQDVLLQLSMEGEDGEWLERLLENPLFAQVPPANIRSMLSRLVEIEVSAGQTLLREGEAGDCCYFLKSGCAQVLKAAGSSEQLLAELEPGACFGEEALLEERPRNASVAMVEDGRVLRLARADFLELLKAPVVGEVDLDGVADLLACGAQWLDVRLLDDYEQGHAMQALHMPLHLLRLKTRLLDPQRPYLCYCESGKRSANAVFLLTQLGFTAYALRGGLDALGTEDRAALLWECGTGYLARSDGRIDRSL
;
A
#
# COMPACT_ATOMS: atom_id res chain seq x y z
N MET A 1 -31.84 2.88 -4.82
CA MET A 1 -31.76 2.94 -3.34
C MET A 1 -30.30 2.78 -2.92
N ASN A 2 -29.74 3.83 -2.29
CA ASN A 2 -28.43 3.84 -1.61
C ASN A 2 -28.43 2.87 -0.42
N LYS A 3 -28.31 1.56 -0.66
CA LYS A 3 -27.96 0.67 0.46
C LYS A 3 -26.52 1.00 0.84
N PRO A 4 -26.23 1.34 2.11
CA PRO A 4 -24.86 1.54 2.55
C PRO A 4 -24.09 0.24 2.30
N LEU A 5 -22.96 0.34 1.60
CA LEU A 5 -22.04 -0.78 1.39
C LEU A 5 -21.68 -1.39 2.74
N HIS A 6 -22.00 -2.67 2.93
CA HIS A 6 -21.67 -3.37 4.18
C HIS A 6 -20.17 -3.70 4.16
N PRO A 7 -19.43 -3.52 5.27
CA PRO A 7 -18.00 -3.84 5.34
C PRO A 7 -17.67 -5.26 4.87
N ASP A 8 -18.58 -6.20 5.10
CA ASP A 8 -18.42 -7.61 4.71
C ASP A 8 -18.42 -7.83 3.20
N GLN A 9 -19.09 -6.95 2.43
CA GLN A 9 -19.08 -7.02 0.97
C GLN A 9 -17.72 -6.63 0.40
N LEU A 10 -17.03 -5.65 1.02
CA LEU A 10 -15.70 -5.22 0.59
C LEU A 10 -14.61 -6.26 0.92
N ARG A 11 -14.78 -7.01 2.02
CA ARG A 11 -13.84 -8.05 2.45
C ARG A 11 -13.73 -9.24 1.50
N ASN A 12 -14.71 -9.44 0.63
CA ASN A 12 -14.67 -10.52 -0.36
C ASN A 12 -14.02 -10.10 -1.67
N LEU A 13 -13.85 -8.80 -1.90
CA LEU A 13 -13.26 -8.28 -3.13
C LEU A 13 -11.73 -8.37 -3.05
N VAL A 14 -11.09 -8.71 -4.16
CA VAL A 14 -9.63 -8.83 -4.27
C VAL A 14 -9.06 -7.59 -4.95
N PRO A 15 -8.01 -6.94 -4.42
CA PRO A 15 -7.24 -7.27 -3.22
C PRO A 15 -7.73 -6.61 -1.91
N LEU A 16 -8.97 -6.10 -1.87
CA LEU A 16 -9.53 -5.41 -0.69
C LEU A 16 -9.60 -6.30 0.55
N ASN A 17 -9.73 -7.61 0.37
CA ASN A 17 -9.61 -8.64 1.40
C ASN A 17 -8.28 -8.59 2.17
N GLY A 18 -7.24 -8.00 1.59
CA GLY A 18 -5.94 -7.75 2.21
C GLY A 18 -5.92 -6.55 3.16
N LEU A 19 -6.96 -5.71 3.24
CA LEU A 19 -6.96 -4.49 4.07
C LEU A 19 -7.45 -4.74 5.50
N SER A 20 -6.96 -3.94 6.47
CA SER A 20 -7.45 -3.99 7.86
C SER A 20 -8.87 -3.39 7.98
N PRO A 21 -9.63 -3.67 9.05
CA PRO A 21 -10.95 -3.06 9.25
C PRO A 21 -10.93 -1.52 9.21
N ARG A 22 -9.88 -0.91 9.76
CA ARG A 22 -9.66 0.55 9.73
C ARG A 22 -9.37 1.05 8.31
N GLN A 23 -8.48 0.38 7.59
CA GLN A 23 -8.16 0.76 6.20
C GLN A 23 -9.36 0.59 5.27
N LEU A 24 -10.17 -0.45 5.46
CA LEU A 24 -11.43 -0.61 4.74
C LEU A 24 -12.41 0.52 5.05
N TRP A 25 -12.44 1.00 6.30
CA TRP A 25 -13.25 2.13 6.70
C TRP A 25 -12.77 3.44 6.07
N GLU A 26 -11.46 3.70 6.08
CA GLU A 26 -10.85 4.85 5.39
C GLU A 26 -11.13 4.83 3.89
N LEU A 27 -10.96 3.67 3.25
CA LEU A 27 -11.21 3.49 1.83
C LEU A 27 -12.68 3.72 1.50
N ARG A 28 -13.60 3.21 2.32
CA ARG A 28 -15.05 3.29 2.11
C ARG A 28 -15.54 4.72 1.87
N VAL A 29 -14.94 5.71 2.53
CA VAL A 29 -15.30 7.14 2.36
C VAL A 29 -14.98 7.64 0.95
N ARG A 30 -14.06 6.98 0.24
CA ARG A 30 -13.55 7.37 -1.08
C ARG A 30 -14.07 6.47 -2.21
N ILE A 31 -14.85 5.44 -1.90
CA ILE A 31 -15.45 4.54 -2.90
C ILE A 31 -16.58 5.27 -3.61
N VAL A 32 -16.53 5.26 -4.95
CA VAL A 32 -17.57 5.86 -5.79
C VAL A 32 -18.45 4.75 -6.39
N PRO A 33 -19.74 4.67 -6.02
CA PRO A 33 -20.67 3.76 -6.66
C PRO A 33 -20.97 4.23 -8.09
N LEU A 34 -20.99 3.29 -9.03
CA LEU A 34 -21.30 3.52 -10.44
C LEU A 34 -22.47 2.60 -10.83
N ALA A 35 -23.51 3.15 -11.45
CA ALA A 35 -24.63 2.37 -11.98
C ALA A 35 -24.59 2.39 -13.50
N LEU A 36 -24.75 1.23 -14.12
CA LEU A 36 -24.84 1.08 -15.57
C LEU A 36 -26.20 0.48 -15.94
N ALA A 37 -26.93 1.14 -16.83
CA ALA A 37 -28.16 0.63 -17.42
C ALA A 37 -27.84 -0.37 -18.57
N PRO A 38 -28.76 -1.26 -18.94
CA PRO A 38 -28.55 -2.22 -20.02
C PRO A 38 -28.09 -1.55 -21.31
N GLY A 39 -27.01 -2.07 -21.90
CA GLY A 39 -26.37 -1.57 -23.10
C GLY A 39 -25.38 -0.42 -22.90
N GLN A 40 -25.28 0.18 -21.70
CA GLN A 40 -24.26 1.18 -21.41
C GLN A 40 -22.86 0.57 -21.42
N LEU A 41 -21.91 1.34 -21.92
CA LEU A 41 -20.50 0.99 -21.99
C LEU A 41 -19.74 1.69 -20.86
N LEU A 42 -18.81 0.96 -20.27
CA LEU A 42 -17.75 1.46 -19.42
C LEU A 42 -16.44 1.25 -20.16
N ASP A 43 -15.78 2.36 -20.49
CA ASP A 43 -14.44 2.35 -21.07
C ASP A 43 -13.43 2.00 -19.97
N LEU A 44 -12.61 0.99 -20.22
CA LEU A 44 -11.56 0.52 -19.32
C LEU A 44 -10.16 0.88 -19.83
N VAL A 45 -10.04 1.45 -21.05
CA VAL A 45 -8.76 1.77 -21.71
C VAL A 45 -8.21 3.13 -21.31
N ASP A 46 -8.99 3.99 -20.64
CA ASP A 46 -8.55 5.36 -20.33
C ASP A 46 -7.18 5.33 -19.60
N GLU A 47 -6.12 5.73 -20.32
CA GLU A 47 -4.70 5.65 -19.94
C GLU A 47 -4.37 6.51 -18.71
N LEU A 48 -5.34 7.32 -18.26
CA LEU A 48 -5.29 8.14 -17.05
C LEU A 48 -6.17 7.59 -15.92
N SER A 49 -6.86 6.46 -16.11
CA SER A 49 -7.78 5.92 -15.12
C SER A 49 -6.98 5.23 -14.00
N SER A 50 -6.66 6.02 -12.98
CA SER A 50 -6.20 5.57 -11.68
C SER A 50 -7.28 4.78 -10.93
N LYS A 51 -8.15 4.02 -11.61
CA LYS A 51 -9.40 3.49 -11.06
C LYS A 51 -9.54 1.99 -11.31
N ARG A 52 -9.97 1.28 -10.28
CA ARG A 52 -10.36 -0.14 -10.31
C ARG A 52 -11.85 -0.25 -10.13
N HIS A 53 -12.49 -1.02 -11.01
CA HIS A 53 -13.94 -1.25 -10.97
C HIS A 53 -14.27 -2.65 -10.48
N TYR A 54 -15.32 -2.79 -9.65
CA TYR A 54 -15.76 -4.07 -9.10
C TYR A 54 -17.25 -4.26 -9.36
N LEU A 55 -17.65 -5.40 -9.93
CA LEU A 55 -19.05 -5.70 -10.20
C LEU A 55 -19.76 -6.22 -8.93
N MET A 56 -20.72 -5.46 -8.43
CA MET A 56 -21.47 -5.79 -7.20
C MET A 56 -22.80 -6.48 -7.49
N SER A 57 -23.46 -6.13 -8.59
CA SER A 57 -24.70 -6.76 -9.04
C SER A 57 -24.84 -6.62 -10.55
N GLY A 58 -25.57 -7.55 -11.17
CA GLY A 58 -25.82 -7.57 -12.60
C GLY A 58 -24.81 -8.43 -13.38
N SER A 59 -24.81 -8.26 -14.70
CA SER A 59 -23.89 -8.95 -15.60
C SER A 59 -23.32 -8.04 -16.69
N LEU A 60 -22.03 -8.19 -16.93
CA LEU A 60 -21.27 -7.45 -17.93
C LEU A 60 -20.82 -8.38 -19.06
N LEU A 61 -20.74 -7.84 -20.26
CA LEU A 61 -19.97 -8.40 -21.37
C LEU A 61 -18.66 -7.62 -21.45
N LEU A 62 -17.57 -8.29 -21.16
CA LEU A 62 -16.22 -7.74 -21.23
C LEU A 62 -15.63 -8.07 -22.60
N THR A 63 -14.99 -7.10 -23.23
CA THR A 63 -14.27 -7.32 -24.49
C THR A 63 -12.78 -7.09 -24.21
N ASP A 64 -11.94 -8.06 -24.55
CA ASP A 64 -10.49 -7.93 -24.44
C ASP A 64 -9.86 -7.25 -25.66
N HIS A 65 -8.53 -7.10 -25.67
CA HIS A 65 -7.80 -6.50 -26.79
C HIS A 65 -7.89 -7.29 -28.10
N ASP A 66 -8.15 -8.59 -28.02
CA ASP A 66 -8.33 -9.49 -29.17
C ASP A 66 -9.78 -9.47 -29.70
N GLY A 67 -10.65 -8.68 -29.06
CA GLY A 67 -12.07 -8.59 -29.38
C GLY A 67 -12.88 -9.81 -28.91
N GLN A 68 -12.33 -10.66 -28.03
CA GLN A 68 -13.03 -11.82 -27.51
C GLN A 68 -13.98 -11.42 -26.38
N PRO A 69 -15.29 -11.71 -26.52
CA PRO A 69 -16.27 -11.36 -25.51
C PRO A 69 -16.30 -12.39 -24.38
N THR A 70 -16.10 -11.94 -23.14
CA THR A 70 -16.23 -12.75 -21.92
C THR A 70 -17.37 -12.22 -21.06
N ARG A 71 -18.28 -13.11 -20.64
CA ARG A 71 -19.38 -12.72 -19.75
C ARG A 71 -18.96 -12.78 -18.29
N LEU A 72 -19.14 -11.67 -17.56
CA LEU A 72 -18.96 -11.58 -16.12
C LEU A 72 -20.32 -11.45 -15.42
N VAL A 73 -20.54 -12.22 -14.36
CA VAL A 73 -21.78 -12.19 -13.57
C VAL A 73 -21.45 -11.96 -12.10
N ALA A 74 -22.15 -11.03 -11.46
CA ALA A 74 -21.98 -10.74 -10.04
C ALA A 74 -22.18 -12.00 -9.17
N GLY A 75 -21.38 -12.13 -8.11
CA GLY A 75 -21.42 -13.29 -7.20
C GLY A 75 -20.63 -14.52 -7.67
N THR A 76 -20.07 -14.50 -8.87
CA THR A 76 -19.07 -15.49 -9.31
C THR A 76 -17.69 -15.18 -8.72
N SER A 77 -16.79 -16.16 -8.69
CA SER A 77 -15.39 -15.94 -8.26
C SER A 77 -14.70 -14.88 -9.10
N ALA A 78 -14.91 -14.88 -10.42
CA ALA A 78 -14.35 -13.88 -11.33
C ALA A 78 -14.80 -12.44 -10.98
N ALA A 79 -16.02 -12.26 -10.50
CA ALA A 79 -16.55 -10.94 -10.13
C ALA A 79 -15.98 -10.39 -8.80
N LEU A 80 -15.23 -11.20 -8.04
CA LEU A 80 -14.53 -10.73 -6.84
C LEU A 80 -13.29 -9.90 -7.19
N HIS A 81 -12.74 -10.05 -8.39
CA HIS A 81 -11.55 -9.35 -8.85
C HIS A 81 -11.91 -8.01 -9.52
N SER A 82 -10.97 -7.06 -9.52
CA SER A 82 -11.20 -5.79 -10.23
C SER A 82 -11.19 -6.00 -11.74
N LEU A 83 -12.06 -5.30 -12.44
CA LEU A 83 -11.95 -5.03 -13.87
C LEU A 83 -10.75 -4.10 -14.07
N ALA A 84 -9.57 -4.66 -14.31
CA ALA A 84 -8.35 -3.89 -14.53
C ALA A 84 -8.13 -3.65 -16.04
N ALA A 85 -7.62 -2.46 -16.37
CA ALA A 85 -7.34 -1.96 -17.72
C ALA A 85 -6.35 -2.80 -18.55
N GLY A 86 -5.72 -3.84 -17.96
CA GLY A 86 -4.55 -4.50 -18.55
C GLY A 86 -4.82 -5.30 -19.83
N ARG A 87 -5.98 -5.95 -19.96
CA ARG A 87 -6.37 -6.72 -21.16
C ARG A 87 -7.77 -6.41 -21.65
N LEU A 88 -8.60 -5.83 -20.78
CA LEU A 88 -9.99 -5.51 -21.06
C LEU A 88 -10.08 -4.10 -21.64
N GLN A 89 -10.72 -3.97 -22.79
CA GLN A 89 -10.95 -2.68 -23.43
C GLN A 89 -12.27 -2.06 -22.97
N GLU A 90 -13.34 -2.83 -22.98
CA GLU A 90 -14.67 -2.32 -22.68
C GLU A 90 -15.46 -3.30 -21.82
N ALA A 91 -16.35 -2.74 -21.01
CA ALA A 91 -17.38 -3.50 -20.32
C ALA A 91 -18.75 -2.96 -20.72
N ARG A 92 -19.60 -3.82 -21.31
CA ARG A 92 -20.99 -3.51 -21.62
C ARG A 92 -21.93 -4.12 -20.59
N ALA A 93 -22.84 -3.33 -20.04
CA ALA A 93 -23.91 -3.84 -19.20
C ALA A 93 -24.92 -4.68 -20.00
N LEU A 94 -25.16 -5.92 -19.58
CA LEU A 94 -26.20 -6.79 -20.16
C LEU A 94 -27.55 -6.58 -19.48
N ASP A 95 -27.53 -6.20 -18.21
CA ASP A 95 -28.68 -5.86 -17.37
C ASP A 95 -28.30 -4.65 -16.46
N ASP A 96 -29.19 -4.25 -15.54
CA ASP A 96 -28.89 -3.19 -14.58
C ASP A 96 -27.72 -3.59 -13.66
N CYS A 97 -26.57 -2.95 -13.84
CA CYS A 97 -25.35 -3.25 -13.12
C CYS A 97 -25.04 -2.20 -12.05
N GLN A 98 -24.50 -2.64 -10.92
CA GLN A 98 -23.88 -1.78 -9.93
C GLN A 98 -22.40 -2.14 -9.79
N LEU A 99 -21.56 -1.13 -9.86
CA LEU A 99 -20.13 -1.24 -9.72
C LEU A 99 -19.61 -0.35 -8.58
N LEU A 100 -18.47 -0.72 -8.03
CA LEU A 100 -17.68 0.15 -7.15
C LEU A 100 -16.43 0.59 -7.87
N THR A 101 -16.09 1.85 -7.70
CA THR A 101 -14.86 2.44 -8.23
C THR A 101 -13.95 2.82 -7.08
N VAL A 102 -12.72 2.35 -7.14
CA VAL A 102 -11.67 2.58 -6.15
C VAL A 102 -10.46 3.18 -6.84
N ASP A 103 -9.81 4.18 -6.23
CA ASP A 103 -8.56 4.71 -6.76
C ASP A 103 -7.41 3.68 -6.58
N SER A 104 -6.77 3.30 -7.67
CA SER A 104 -5.66 2.35 -7.76
C SER A 104 -4.45 2.79 -6.95
N ALA A 105 -4.08 4.08 -7.01
CA ALA A 105 -2.90 4.60 -6.32
C ALA A 105 -3.10 4.57 -4.80
N GLU A 106 -4.31 4.89 -4.34
CA GLU A 106 -4.70 4.82 -2.94
C GLU A 106 -4.81 3.38 -2.44
N LEU A 107 -5.45 2.50 -3.22
CA LEU A 107 -5.53 1.07 -2.88
C LEU A 107 -4.13 0.47 -2.73
N GLU A 108 -3.21 0.78 -3.64
CA GLU A 108 -1.83 0.32 -3.57
C GLU A 108 -1.06 0.90 -2.39
N ARG A 109 -1.29 2.16 -2.03
CA ARG A 109 -0.74 2.76 -0.82
C ARG A 109 -1.18 1.95 0.41
N LEU A 110 -2.46 1.64 0.55
CA LEU A 110 -3.00 0.89 1.68
C LEU A 110 -2.50 -0.57 1.72
N LEU A 111 -2.35 -1.22 0.56
CA LEU A 111 -1.87 -2.61 0.47
C LEU A 111 -0.37 -2.72 0.73
N SER A 112 0.44 -1.82 0.14
CA SER A 112 1.89 -1.80 0.37
C SER A 112 2.23 -1.53 1.83
N TRP A 113 1.43 -0.70 2.50
CA TRP A 113 1.50 -0.43 3.93
C TRP A 113 1.44 -1.72 4.76
N ARG A 114 0.39 -2.53 4.61
CA ARG A 114 0.22 -3.75 5.40
C ARG A 114 1.32 -4.79 5.14
N GLN A 115 1.72 -4.95 3.89
CA GLN A 115 2.69 -5.96 3.49
C GLN A 115 4.06 -5.78 4.16
N ALA A 116 4.56 -4.55 4.17
CA ALA A 116 5.85 -4.28 4.79
C ALA A 116 5.75 -4.02 6.30
N LEU A 117 4.57 -3.69 6.82
CA LEU A 117 4.30 -3.72 8.26
C LEU A 117 4.42 -5.12 8.85
N GLN A 118 3.89 -6.14 8.18
CA GLN A 118 3.92 -7.52 8.67
C GLN A 118 5.37 -8.02 8.86
N ASP A 119 6.27 -7.68 7.93
CA ASP A 119 7.69 -8.01 8.00
C ASP A 119 8.42 -7.28 9.13
N VAL A 120 8.04 -6.03 9.41
CA VAL A 120 8.60 -5.22 10.48
C VAL A 120 8.10 -5.70 11.85
N LEU A 121 6.81 -5.97 11.99
CA LEU A 121 6.19 -6.50 13.21
C LEU A 121 6.78 -7.87 13.59
N LEU A 122 6.98 -8.75 12.60
CA LEU A 122 7.61 -10.05 12.84
C LEU A 122 9.05 -9.90 13.37
N GLN A 123 9.82 -8.95 12.85
CA GLN A 123 11.19 -8.68 13.30
C GLN A 123 11.22 -8.17 14.74
N LEU A 124 10.40 -7.17 15.04
CA LEU A 124 10.41 -6.50 16.34
C LEU A 124 9.83 -7.41 17.45
N SER A 125 8.84 -8.24 17.10
CA SER A 125 8.37 -9.31 18.00
C SER A 125 9.47 -10.32 18.34
N MET A 126 10.37 -10.63 17.39
CA MET A 126 11.53 -11.50 17.65
C MET A 126 12.61 -10.81 18.50
N GLU A 127 12.69 -9.47 18.46
CA GLU A 127 13.61 -8.65 19.24
C GLU A 127 13.08 -8.34 20.66
N GLY A 128 11.87 -8.81 21.00
CA GLY A 128 11.27 -8.70 22.34
C GLY A 128 10.54 -7.38 22.61
N GLU A 129 10.24 -6.60 21.56
CA GLU A 129 9.42 -5.39 21.69
C GLU A 129 7.92 -5.72 21.86
N ASP A 130 7.19 -4.77 22.45
CA ASP A 130 5.77 -4.90 22.73
C ASP A 130 4.95 -4.79 21.42
N GLY A 131 4.69 -5.94 20.79
CA GLY A 131 4.06 -6.03 19.47
C GLY A 131 2.68 -5.36 19.41
N GLU A 132 1.91 -5.38 20.49
CA GLU A 132 0.58 -4.76 20.56
C GLU A 132 0.68 -3.22 20.52
N TRP A 133 1.67 -2.64 21.22
CA TRP A 133 1.93 -1.21 21.15
C TRP A 133 2.43 -0.80 19.77
N LEU A 134 3.29 -1.60 19.16
CA LEU A 134 3.84 -1.34 17.84
C LEU A 134 2.78 -1.42 16.74
N GLU A 135 1.84 -2.37 16.84
CA GLU A 135 0.66 -2.43 15.96
C GLU A 135 -0.15 -1.14 16.08
N ARG A 136 -0.47 -0.70 17.31
CA ARG A 136 -1.19 0.56 17.56
C ARG A 136 -0.47 1.79 17.02
N LEU A 137 0.85 1.83 17.20
CA LEU A 137 1.70 2.87 16.64
C LEU A 137 1.49 2.91 15.11
N LEU A 138 1.70 1.78 14.44
CA LEU A 138 1.68 1.68 12.98
C LEU A 138 0.28 1.82 12.35
N GLU A 139 -0.79 1.71 13.14
CA GLU A 139 -2.14 2.09 12.73
C GLU A 139 -2.35 3.60 12.63
N ASN A 140 -1.41 4.42 13.12
CA ASN A 140 -1.56 5.86 13.06
C ASN A 140 -1.53 6.39 11.61
N PRO A 141 -2.42 7.33 11.22
CA PRO A 141 -2.49 7.88 9.86
C PRO A 141 -1.18 8.50 9.37
N LEU A 142 -0.35 8.99 10.30
CA LEU A 142 0.99 9.49 10.00
C LEU A 142 1.82 8.45 9.26
N PHE A 143 1.81 7.20 9.74
CA PHE A 143 2.65 6.17 9.17
C PHE A 143 2.15 5.72 7.81
N ALA A 144 0.86 5.85 7.53
CA ALA A 144 0.31 5.59 6.20
C ALA A 144 0.94 6.48 5.09
N GLN A 145 1.63 7.57 5.47
CA GLN A 145 2.37 8.46 4.56
C GLN A 145 3.86 8.10 4.45
N VAL A 146 4.41 7.32 5.38
CA VAL A 146 5.80 6.87 5.38
C VAL A 146 5.89 5.66 4.42
N PRO A 147 6.84 5.63 3.47
CA PRO A 147 7.09 4.44 2.68
C PRO A 147 7.43 3.28 3.62
N PRO A 148 6.86 2.08 3.42
CA PRO A 148 7.05 0.99 4.36
C PRO A 148 8.51 0.58 4.56
N ALA A 149 9.35 0.74 3.53
CA ALA A 149 10.79 0.56 3.59
C ALA A 149 11.48 1.44 4.66
N ASN A 150 10.90 2.60 4.97
CA ASN A 150 11.48 3.57 5.89
C ASN A 150 11.04 3.35 7.34
N ILE A 151 10.03 2.49 7.60
CA ILE A 151 9.48 2.28 8.96
C ILE A 151 10.57 1.87 9.95
N ARG A 152 11.45 0.94 9.58
CA ARG A 152 12.51 0.48 10.49
C ARG A 152 13.52 1.59 10.81
N SER A 153 13.92 2.35 9.79
CA SER A 153 14.80 3.50 9.98
C SER A 153 14.14 4.59 10.83
N MET A 154 12.82 4.68 10.82
CA MET A 154 12.08 5.63 11.63
C MET A 154 12.00 5.16 13.08
N LEU A 155 11.64 3.90 13.31
CA LEU A 155 11.56 3.32 14.66
C LEU A 155 12.90 3.45 15.39
N SER A 156 14.03 3.24 14.69
CA SER A 156 15.37 3.42 15.28
C SER A 156 15.75 4.88 15.58
N ARG A 157 14.99 5.87 15.06
CA ARG A 157 15.19 7.31 15.31
C ARG A 157 14.23 7.85 16.38
N LEU A 158 13.30 7.04 16.88
CA LEU A 158 12.42 7.43 17.96
C LEU A 158 13.21 7.51 19.27
N VAL A 159 13.04 8.62 19.99
CA VAL A 159 13.67 8.84 21.30
C VAL A 159 12.60 8.76 22.37
N GLU A 160 12.73 7.80 23.29
CA GLU A 160 11.83 7.67 24.43
C GLU A 160 12.11 8.74 25.49
N ILE A 161 11.06 9.41 25.96
CA ILE A 161 11.11 10.49 26.94
C ILE A 161 10.06 10.21 28.01
N GLU A 162 10.48 10.21 29.28
CA GLU A 162 9.58 10.19 30.43
C GLU A 162 9.00 11.58 30.66
N VAL A 163 7.70 11.64 30.91
CA VAL A 163 6.95 12.89 31.04
C VAL A 163 6.02 12.84 32.25
N SER A 164 5.91 13.96 32.96
CA SER A 164 5.10 14.04 34.18
C SER A 164 3.74 14.70 33.94
N ALA A 165 2.76 14.41 34.77
CA ALA A 165 1.47 15.07 34.79
C ALA A 165 1.63 16.60 34.87
N GLY A 166 0.85 17.33 34.06
CA GLY A 166 0.94 18.77 33.92
C GLY A 166 2.05 19.28 32.99
N GLN A 167 2.96 18.41 32.53
CA GLN A 167 4.00 18.81 31.59
C GLN A 167 3.41 19.13 30.22
N THR A 168 3.66 20.35 29.72
CA THR A 168 3.31 20.75 28.35
C THR A 168 4.39 20.27 27.38
N LEU A 169 4.01 19.45 26.40
CA LEU A 169 4.92 18.90 25.39
C LEU A 169 4.98 19.76 24.13
N LEU A 170 3.85 20.37 23.76
CA LEU A 170 3.70 21.27 22.61
C LEU A 170 2.93 22.50 23.05
N ARG A 171 3.29 23.69 22.57
CA ARG A 171 2.50 24.91 22.78
C ARG A 171 1.98 25.45 21.45
N GLU A 172 0.72 25.88 21.46
CA GLU A 172 0.10 26.57 20.34
C GLU A 172 0.95 27.78 19.90
N GLY A 173 1.08 27.97 18.58
CA GLY A 173 1.83 29.06 17.98
C GLY A 173 3.34 28.83 17.88
N GLU A 174 3.90 27.80 18.52
CA GLU A 174 5.32 27.47 18.37
C GLU A 174 5.62 26.81 17.02
N ALA A 175 6.90 26.81 16.62
CA ALA A 175 7.33 26.13 15.42
C ALA A 175 7.22 24.59 15.57
N GLY A 176 6.84 23.90 14.50
CA GLY A 176 6.87 22.45 14.43
C GLY A 176 8.28 21.91 14.23
N ASP A 177 8.95 21.43 15.28
CA ASP A 177 10.30 20.86 15.24
C ASP A 177 10.35 19.34 15.48
N CYS A 178 9.25 18.76 15.96
CA CYS A 178 9.10 17.33 16.26
C CYS A 178 7.63 16.89 16.30
N CYS A 179 7.38 15.59 16.32
CA CYS A 179 6.09 15.02 16.73
C CYS A 179 6.33 13.95 17.80
N TYR A 180 5.25 13.54 18.46
CA TYR A 180 5.28 12.58 19.55
C TYR A 180 4.28 11.46 19.35
N PHE A 181 4.62 10.27 19.86
CA PHE A 181 3.72 9.14 20.01
C PHE A 181 3.55 8.81 21.49
N LEU A 182 2.31 8.75 21.97
CA LEU A 182 2.01 8.44 23.37
C LEU A 182 2.19 6.94 23.61
N LYS A 183 3.15 6.55 24.44
CA LYS A 183 3.44 5.14 24.78
C LYS A 183 2.69 4.70 26.03
N SER A 184 2.58 5.57 27.03
CA SER A 184 1.79 5.36 28.25
C SER A 184 1.37 6.68 28.88
N GLY A 185 0.34 6.64 29.73
CA GLY A 185 -0.28 7.82 30.35
C GLY A 185 -1.41 8.39 29.50
N CYS A 186 -1.83 9.61 29.85
CA CYS A 186 -2.91 10.33 29.19
C CYS A 186 -2.47 11.78 28.91
N ALA A 187 -2.82 12.31 27.74
CA ALA A 187 -2.56 13.71 27.38
C ALA A 187 -3.84 14.39 26.88
N GLN A 188 -3.85 15.72 26.88
CA GLN A 188 -4.98 16.52 26.40
C GLN A 188 -4.51 17.56 25.39
N VAL A 189 -5.35 17.79 24.37
CA VAL A 189 -5.16 18.82 23.35
C VAL A 189 -5.99 20.03 23.72
N LEU A 190 -5.34 21.18 23.87
CA LEU A 190 -5.92 22.43 24.35
C LEU A 190 -5.72 23.52 23.29
N LYS A 191 -6.75 24.33 23.05
CA LYS A 191 -6.66 25.48 22.15
C LYS A 191 -7.05 26.77 22.87
N ALA A 192 -6.34 27.85 22.60
CA ALA A 192 -6.65 29.15 23.14
C ALA A 192 -8.01 29.65 22.62
N ALA A 193 -8.92 29.97 23.55
CA ALA A 193 -10.23 30.55 23.29
C ALA A 193 -10.36 31.85 24.09
N GLY A 194 -9.73 32.91 23.61
CA GLY A 194 -9.69 34.21 24.29
C GLY A 194 -8.86 34.16 25.57
N SER A 195 -9.50 34.29 26.74
CA SER A 195 -8.86 34.21 28.06
C SER A 195 -8.94 32.84 28.73
N SER A 196 -9.52 31.84 28.05
CA SER A 196 -9.66 30.47 28.54
C SER A 196 -9.07 29.47 27.56
N GLU A 197 -8.71 28.28 28.05
CA GLU A 197 -8.32 27.15 27.22
C GLU A 197 -9.53 26.26 26.96
N GLN A 198 -9.73 25.86 25.70
CA GLN A 198 -10.75 24.91 25.29
C GLN A 198 -10.11 23.52 25.12
N LEU A 199 -10.65 22.51 25.81
CA LEU A 199 -10.31 21.10 25.58
C LEU A 199 -10.88 20.65 24.23
N LEU A 200 -10.00 20.19 23.34
CA LEU A 200 -10.38 19.69 22.02
C LEU A 200 -10.49 18.16 21.99
N ALA A 201 -9.56 17.48 22.65
CA ALA A 201 -9.49 16.02 22.69
C ALA A 201 -8.64 15.53 23.86
N GLU A 202 -8.91 14.31 24.30
CA GLU A 202 -8.01 13.52 25.15
C GLU A 202 -7.30 12.48 24.28
N LEU A 203 -6.04 12.20 24.60
CA LEU A 203 -5.15 11.32 23.87
C LEU A 203 -4.78 10.13 24.75
N GLU A 204 -5.02 8.94 24.22
CA GLU A 204 -4.71 7.66 24.84
C GLU A 204 -3.43 7.04 24.24
N PRO A 205 -2.81 6.04 24.91
CA PRO A 205 -1.66 5.32 24.36
C PRO A 205 -1.90 4.81 22.93
N GLY A 206 -0.94 5.08 22.04
CA GLY A 206 -1.05 4.85 20.60
C GLY A 206 -1.36 6.12 19.78
N ALA A 207 -1.79 7.21 20.43
CA ALA A 207 -2.00 8.49 19.75
C ALA A 207 -0.68 9.10 19.24
N CYS A 208 -0.73 9.69 18.05
CA CYS A 208 0.30 10.60 17.54
C CYS A 208 -0.21 12.03 17.67
N PHE A 209 0.68 12.97 17.98
CA PHE A 209 0.36 14.38 18.01
C PHE A 209 1.54 15.26 17.60
N GLY A 210 1.21 16.42 17.03
CA GLY A 210 2.17 17.42 16.55
C GLY A 210 2.62 17.23 15.09
N GLU A 211 2.15 16.21 14.40
CA GLU A 211 2.50 15.91 13.02
C GLU A 211 1.97 16.93 12.01
N GLU A 212 0.84 17.57 12.28
CA GLU A 212 0.22 18.55 11.37
C GLU A 212 1.15 19.74 11.12
N ALA A 213 1.83 20.23 12.17
CA ALA A 213 2.81 21.32 12.04
C ALA A 213 4.04 20.94 11.20
N LEU A 214 4.35 19.65 11.11
CA LEU A 214 5.44 19.14 10.27
C LEU A 214 5.00 19.00 8.81
N LEU A 215 3.76 18.56 8.59
CA LEU A 215 3.18 18.31 7.27
C LEU A 215 2.78 19.60 6.55
N GLU A 216 2.14 20.53 7.26
CA GLU A 216 1.62 21.78 6.67
C GLU A 216 2.63 22.94 6.70
N GLU A 217 3.79 22.74 7.34
CA GLU A 217 4.79 23.79 7.60
C GLU A 217 4.21 25.04 8.29
N ARG A 218 3.24 24.82 9.19
CA ARG A 218 2.58 25.86 9.97
C ARG A 218 2.96 25.78 11.45
N PRO A 219 2.82 26.87 12.22
CA PRO A 219 2.94 26.81 13.67
C PRO A 219 1.96 25.79 14.28
N ARG A 220 2.26 25.30 15.49
CA ARG A 220 1.37 24.41 16.25
C ARG A 220 -0.02 25.03 16.36
N ASN A 221 -1.05 24.27 15.99
CA ASN A 221 -2.44 24.72 16.01
C ASN A 221 -3.14 24.57 17.36
N ALA A 222 -2.51 23.86 18.30
CA ALA A 222 -2.98 23.60 19.65
C ALA A 222 -1.78 23.27 20.58
N SER A 223 -1.99 23.41 21.88
CA SER A 223 -1.08 22.93 22.92
C SER A 223 -1.41 21.48 23.29
N VAL A 224 -0.42 20.73 23.72
CA VAL A 224 -0.60 19.36 24.25
C VAL A 224 0.08 19.25 25.61
N ALA A 225 -0.68 18.81 26.62
CA ALA A 225 -0.18 18.65 27.98
C ALA A 225 -0.54 17.28 28.54
N MET A 226 0.36 16.71 29.34
CA MET A 226 0.13 15.46 30.04
C MET A 226 -0.89 15.67 31.16
N VAL A 227 -1.84 14.73 31.28
CA VAL A 227 -2.80 14.64 32.39
C VAL A 227 -2.28 13.68 33.45
N GLU A 228 -1.58 12.62 33.03
CA GLU A 228 -0.98 11.60 33.88
C GLU A 228 0.51 11.46 33.58
N ASP A 229 1.29 10.95 34.54
CA ASP A 229 2.68 10.54 34.29
C ASP A 229 2.71 9.45 33.21
N GLY A 230 3.70 9.52 32.33
CA GLY A 230 3.74 8.66 31.17
C GLY A 230 5.04 8.68 30.40
N ARG A 231 4.99 8.12 29.20
CA ARG A 231 6.12 8.07 28.27
C ARG A 231 5.67 8.42 26.87
N VAL A 232 6.52 9.15 26.17
CA VAL A 232 6.33 9.51 24.77
C VAL A 232 7.54 9.12 23.95
N LEU A 233 7.33 8.82 22.67
CA LEU A 233 8.41 8.70 21.70
C LEU A 233 8.45 9.94 20.83
N ARG A 234 9.58 10.64 20.84
CA ARG A 234 9.81 11.85 20.06
C ARG A 234 10.47 11.52 18.72
N LEU A 235 9.93 12.05 17.63
CA LEU A 235 10.55 12.04 16.30
C LEU A 235 10.86 13.47 15.87
N ALA A 236 12.12 13.77 15.51
CA ALA A 236 12.49 15.11 15.06
C ALA A 236 11.97 15.40 13.63
N ARG A 237 11.75 16.69 13.31
CA ARG A 237 11.28 17.12 11.98
C ARG A 237 12.20 16.66 10.85
N ALA A 238 13.51 16.75 11.04
CA ALA A 238 14.48 16.36 10.01
C ALA A 238 14.36 14.87 9.68
N ASP A 239 14.27 14.02 10.71
CA ASP A 239 14.05 12.59 10.56
C ASP A 239 12.69 12.33 9.90
N PHE A 240 11.62 12.95 10.38
CA PHE A 240 10.28 12.82 9.81
C PHE A 240 10.25 13.12 8.30
N LEU A 241 10.82 14.26 7.88
CA LEU A 241 10.85 14.66 6.47
C LEU A 241 11.73 13.74 5.61
N GLU A 242 12.83 13.21 6.15
CA GLU A 242 13.67 12.24 5.46
C GLU A 242 12.91 10.93 5.22
N LEU A 243 12.16 10.49 6.23
CA LEU A 243 11.38 9.26 6.18
C LEU A 243 10.19 9.33 5.24
N LEU A 244 9.69 10.51 4.90
CA LEU A 244 8.65 10.67 3.87
C LEU A 244 9.17 10.47 2.43
N LYS A 245 10.49 10.49 2.22
CA LYS A 245 11.06 10.35 0.88
C LYS A 245 10.97 8.89 0.42
N ALA A 246 10.54 8.67 -0.83
CA ALA A 246 10.62 7.36 -1.46
C ALA A 246 12.07 6.84 -1.42
N PRO A 247 12.29 5.53 -1.20
CA PRO A 247 13.63 4.97 -1.22
C PRO A 247 14.27 5.21 -2.59
N VAL A 248 15.49 5.74 -2.61
CA VAL A 248 16.27 5.87 -3.85
C VAL A 248 16.76 4.47 -4.23
N VAL A 249 16.24 3.96 -5.34
CA VAL A 249 16.55 2.61 -5.83
C VAL A 249 17.03 2.66 -7.27
N GLY A 250 17.75 1.63 -7.69
CA GLY A 250 18.06 1.44 -9.10
C GLY A 250 16.75 1.25 -9.88
N GLU A 251 16.53 2.08 -10.89
CA GLU A 251 15.39 1.96 -11.81
C GLU A 251 15.90 1.69 -13.23
N VAL A 252 15.10 0.97 -14.01
CA VAL A 252 15.37 0.71 -15.42
C VAL A 252 14.11 0.93 -16.25
N ASP A 253 14.28 1.51 -17.42
CA ASP A 253 13.22 1.69 -18.42
C ASP A 253 13.11 0.44 -19.31
N LEU A 254 12.01 0.29 -20.05
CA LEU A 254 11.80 -0.86 -20.94
C LEU A 254 12.97 -1.12 -21.89
N ASP A 255 13.56 -0.06 -22.46
CA ASP A 255 14.69 -0.19 -23.37
C ASP A 255 15.91 -0.86 -22.70
N GLY A 256 16.14 -0.58 -21.41
CA GLY A 256 17.26 -1.14 -20.64
C GLY A 256 16.98 -2.53 -20.05
N VAL A 257 15.73 -2.96 -20.03
CA VAL A 257 15.33 -4.30 -19.54
C VAL A 257 15.94 -5.39 -20.42
N ALA A 258 15.93 -5.20 -21.75
CA ALA A 258 16.43 -6.20 -22.69
C ALA A 258 17.91 -6.51 -22.46
N ASP A 259 18.73 -5.50 -22.22
CA ASP A 259 20.16 -5.64 -21.93
C ASP A 259 20.40 -6.39 -20.62
N LEU A 260 19.63 -6.08 -19.58
CA LEU A 260 19.72 -6.77 -18.28
C LEU A 260 19.32 -8.24 -18.40
N LEU A 261 18.23 -8.54 -19.11
CA LEU A 261 17.81 -9.92 -19.38
C LEU A 261 18.87 -10.69 -20.19
N ALA A 262 19.48 -10.06 -21.19
CA ALA A 262 20.59 -10.64 -21.94
C ALA A 262 21.82 -10.93 -21.07
N CYS A 263 22.04 -10.13 -20.03
CA CYS A 263 23.07 -10.35 -19.01
C CYS A 263 22.67 -11.37 -17.93
N GLY A 264 21.54 -12.06 -18.09
CA GLY A 264 21.07 -13.11 -17.18
C GLY A 264 20.24 -12.60 -16.01
N ALA A 265 19.72 -11.36 -16.06
CA ALA A 265 18.77 -10.90 -15.07
C ALA A 265 17.48 -11.72 -15.08
N GLN A 266 16.81 -11.81 -13.94
CA GLN A 266 15.55 -12.52 -13.80
C GLN A 266 14.44 -11.61 -13.29
N TRP A 267 13.26 -11.74 -13.90
CA TRP A 267 12.05 -11.08 -13.44
C TRP A 267 11.61 -11.58 -12.06
N LEU A 268 11.31 -10.63 -11.16
CA LEU A 268 10.62 -10.84 -9.90
C LEU A 268 9.29 -10.11 -9.94
N ASP A 269 8.20 -10.87 -9.93
CA ASP A 269 6.87 -10.33 -9.73
C ASP A 269 6.60 -10.19 -8.23
N VAL A 270 6.50 -8.95 -7.76
CA VAL A 270 6.29 -8.66 -6.33
C VAL A 270 4.84 -8.33 -5.98
N ARG A 271 3.92 -8.57 -6.93
CA ARG A 271 2.48 -8.38 -6.75
C ARG A 271 1.87 -9.52 -5.91
N LEU A 272 0.56 -9.42 -5.68
CA LEU A 272 -0.19 -10.49 -4.99
C LEU A 272 -0.31 -11.72 -5.89
N LEU A 273 -0.67 -12.87 -5.31
CA LEU A 273 -0.81 -14.13 -6.06
C LEU A 273 -1.87 -14.01 -7.14
N ASP A 274 -3.03 -13.45 -6.80
CA ASP A 274 -4.14 -13.32 -7.74
C ASP A 274 -3.78 -12.42 -8.94
N ASP A 275 -3.02 -11.33 -8.72
CA ASP A 275 -2.52 -10.46 -9.79
C ASP A 275 -1.55 -11.21 -10.72
N TYR A 276 -0.73 -12.11 -10.16
CA TYR A 276 0.23 -12.93 -10.88
C TYR A 276 -0.45 -14.03 -11.69
N GLU A 277 -1.47 -14.69 -11.13
CA GLU A 277 -2.26 -15.73 -11.80
C GLU A 277 -3.07 -15.19 -12.98
N GLN A 278 -3.46 -13.91 -12.94
CA GLN A 278 -4.11 -13.24 -14.07
C GLN A 278 -3.15 -12.89 -15.22
N GLY A 279 -1.84 -12.98 -14.99
CA GLY A 279 -0.82 -12.79 -16.01
C GLY A 279 0.46 -12.19 -15.46
N HIS A 280 1.59 -12.65 -15.96
CA HIS A 280 2.91 -12.28 -15.43
C HIS A 280 3.98 -12.31 -16.53
N ALA A 281 5.14 -11.70 -16.26
CA ALA A 281 6.26 -11.71 -17.20
C ALA A 281 6.76 -13.13 -17.45
N MET A 282 7.16 -13.42 -18.69
CA MET A 282 7.72 -14.72 -19.04
C MET A 282 8.92 -15.06 -18.13
N GLN A 283 8.88 -16.26 -17.54
CA GLN A 283 9.89 -16.76 -16.59
C GLN A 283 10.02 -15.92 -15.30
N ALA A 284 9.05 -15.05 -15.00
CA ALA A 284 8.99 -14.36 -13.73
C ALA A 284 8.90 -15.34 -12.57
N LEU A 285 9.68 -15.06 -11.54
CA LEU A 285 9.57 -15.72 -10.25
C LEU A 285 8.63 -14.91 -9.36
N HIS A 286 7.54 -15.52 -8.92
CA HIS A 286 6.59 -14.87 -8.03
C HIS A 286 7.17 -14.76 -6.62
N MET A 287 7.45 -13.52 -6.22
CA MET A 287 8.02 -13.16 -4.92
C MET A 287 7.25 -11.96 -4.33
N PRO A 288 6.01 -12.17 -3.84
CA PRO A 288 5.22 -11.11 -3.22
C PRO A 288 6.04 -10.33 -2.20
N LEU A 289 5.95 -9.00 -2.23
CA LEU A 289 6.78 -8.14 -1.36
C LEU A 289 6.75 -8.57 0.11
N HIS A 290 5.58 -8.88 0.67
CA HIS A 290 5.40 -9.36 2.06
C HIS A 290 6.02 -10.72 2.40
N LEU A 291 6.45 -11.50 1.41
CA LEU A 291 7.15 -12.77 1.61
C LEU A 291 8.59 -12.72 1.11
N LEU A 292 8.98 -11.63 0.46
CA LEU A 292 10.24 -11.52 -0.26
C LEU A 292 11.41 -11.80 0.68
N ARG A 293 11.40 -11.21 1.88
CA ARG A 293 12.45 -11.41 2.87
C ARG A 293 12.66 -12.89 3.22
N LEU A 294 11.58 -13.60 3.54
CA LEU A 294 11.61 -15.03 3.89
C LEU A 294 12.01 -15.93 2.71
N LYS A 295 11.68 -15.49 1.49
CA LYS A 295 11.94 -16.23 0.26
C LYS A 295 13.26 -15.84 -0.42
N THR A 296 13.99 -14.84 0.07
CA THR A 296 15.30 -14.46 -0.48
C THR A 296 16.31 -15.60 -0.51
N ARG A 297 16.20 -16.58 0.39
CA ARG A 297 16.99 -17.83 0.37
C ARG A 297 16.79 -18.69 -0.89
N LEU A 298 15.75 -18.42 -1.68
CA LEU A 298 15.45 -19.09 -2.94
C LEU A 298 16.04 -18.33 -4.15
N LEU A 299 16.65 -17.16 -3.90
CA LEU A 299 17.30 -16.33 -4.92
C LEU A 299 18.79 -16.68 -4.99
N ASP A 300 19.34 -16.55 -6.20
CA ASP A 300 20.77 -16.64 -6.50
C ASP A 300 21.42 -15.28 -6.26
N PRO A 301 22.35 -15.15 -5.28
CA PRO A 301 22.97 -13.87 -4.95
C PRO A 301 23.89 -13.30 -6.05
N GLN A 302 24.28 -14.10 -7.05
CA GLN A 302 25.09 -13.63 -8.18
C GLN A 302 24.24 -13.12 -9.35
N ARG A 303 22.92 -13.31 -9.29
CA ARG A 303 22.01 -12.94 -10.37
C ARG A 303 21.41 -11.54 -10.16
N PRO A 304 21.37 -10.69 -11.20
CA PRO A 304 20.59 -9.46 -11.15
C PRO A 304 19.08 -9.74 -11.18
N TYR A 305 18.30 -8.96 -10.44
CA TYR A 305 16.84 -9.10 -10.38
C TYR A 305 16.12 -7.86 -10.91
N LEU A 306 15.11 -8.08 -11.72
CA LEU A 306 14.22 -7.04 -12.25
C LEU A 306 12.88 -7.14 -11.52
N CYS A 307 12.61 -6.21 -10.61
CA CYS A 307 11.35 -6.18 -9.87
C CYS A 307 10.32 -5.33 -10.61
N TYR A 308 9.10 -5.84 -10.73
CA TYR A 308 7.97 -5.04 -11.20
C TYR A 308 6.73 -5.25 -10.33
N CYS A 309 5.89 -4.23 -10.31
CA CYS A 309 4.54 -4.29 -9.81
C CYS A 309 3.67 -3.38 -10.67
N GLU A 310 2.43 -3.15 -10.25
CA GLU A 310 1.48 -2.27 -10.94
C GLU A 310 2.00 -0.81 -11.06
N SER A 311 2.05 -0.03 -9.97
CA SER A 311 2.47 1.39 -10.02
C SER A 311 3.97 1.67 -9.86
N GLY A 312 4.83 0.64 -9.80
CA GLY A 312 6.25 0.78 -9.46
C GLY A 312 6.57 0.96 -7.96
N LYS A 313 5.60 1.31 -7.11
CA LYS A 313 5.83 1.55 -5.67
C LYS A 313 6.24 0.30 -4.90
N ARG A 314 5.57 -0.85 -5.14
CA ARG A 314 5.92 -2.12 -4.47
C ARG A 314 7.26 -2.66 -4.94
N SER A 315 7.57 -2.56 -6.24
CA SER A 315 8.86 -2.96 -6.78
C SER A 315 10.01 -2.09 -6.29
N ALA A 316 9.80 -0.79 -6.10
CA ALA A 316 10.82 0.06 -5.46
C ALA A 316 11.14 -0.41 -4.03
N ASN A 317 10.13 -0.71 -3.21
CA ASN A 317 10.35 -1.28 -1.87
C ASN A 317 11.06 -2.65 -1.92
N ALA A 318 10.72 -3.49 -2.91
CA ALA A 318 11.38 -4.77 -3.11
C ALA A 318 12.87 -4.62 -3.44
N VAL A 319 13.22 -3.71 -4.35
CA VAL A 319 14.60 -3.43 -4.74
C VAL A 319 15.40 -2.88 -3.57
N PHE A 320 14.80 -1.97 -2.79
CA PHE A 320 15.42 -1.47 -1.57
C PHE A 320 15.76 -2.61 -0.61
N LEU A 321 14.80 -3.50 -0.33
CA LEU A 321 15.00 -4.66 0.54
C LEU A 321 16.09 -5.60 0.00
N LEU A 322 16.04 -5.95 -1.28
CA LEU A 322 17.02 -6.83 -1.92
C LEU A 322 18.43 -6.25 -1.88
N THR A 323 18.57 -4.94 -2.15
CA THR A 323 19.85 -4.24 -2.09
C THR A 323 20.44 -4.24 -0.67
N GLN A 324 19.60 -4.03 0.36
CA GLN A 324 20.02 -4.13 1.76
C GLN A 324 20.49 -5.54 2.15
N LEU A 325 19.97 -6.57 1.47
CA LEU A 325 20.36 -7.97 1.65
C LEU A 325 21.55 -8.39 0.75
N GLY A 326 22.14 -7.46 -0.01
CA GLY A 326 23.32 -7.69 -0.84
C GLY A 326 23.03 -8.22 -2.25
N PHE A 327 21.77 -8.21 -2.69
CA PHE A 327 21.41 -8.56 -4.07
C PHE A 327 21.53 -7.36 -5.00
N THR A 328 21.80 -7.63 -6.28
CA THR A 328 21.69 -6.61 -7.34
C THR A 328 20.26 -6.62 -7.88
N ALA A 329 19.52 -5.52 -7.71
CA ALA A 329 18.13 -5.44 -8.15
C ALA A 329 17.79 -4.06 -8.74
N TYR A 330 16.83 -4.04 -9.67
CA TYR A 330 16.32 -2.83 -10.32
C TYR A 330 14.80 -2.86 -10.41
N ALA A 331 14.16 -1.71 -10.26
CA ALA A 331 12.71 -1.58 -10.42
C ALA A 331 12.41 -1.16 -11.87
N LEU A 332 11.40 -1.77 -12.48
CA LEU A 332 10.83 -1.24 -13.71
C LEU A 332 10.24 0.15 -13.43
N ARG A 333 10.76 1.19 -14.10
CA ARG A 333 10.36 2.59 -13.86
C ARG A 333 8.85 2.73 -14.08
N GLY A 334 8.16 3.27 -13.08
CA GLY A 334 6.69 3.48 -13.12
C GLY A 334 5.84 2.21 -13.09
N GLY A 335 6.46 1.03 -13.01
CA GLY A 335 5.77 -0.26 -13.01
C GLY A 335 5.04 -0.56 -14.32
N LEU A 336 4.04 -1.43 -14.23
CA LEU A 336 3.18 -1.81 -15.36
C LEU A 336 2.25 -0.69 -15.81
N ASP A 337 1.94 0.27 -14.94
CA ASP A 337 1.06 1.41 -15.25
C ASP A 337 1.71 2.42 -16.19
N ALA A 338 3.05 2.44 -16.23
CA ALA A 338 3.81 3.31 -17.12
C ALA A 338 4.03 2.71 -18.52
N LEU A 339 3.59 1.45 -18.74
CA LEU A 339 3.70 0.77 -20.01
C LEU A 339 2.51 1.12 -20.90
N GLY A 340 2.76 1.30 -22.20
CA GLY A 340 1.67 1.34 -23.18
C GLY A 340 0.92 0.00 -23.24
N THR A 341 -0.32 0.01 -23.73
CA THR A 341 -1.18 -1.18 -23.78
C THR A 341 -0.52 -2.37 -24.49
N GLU A 342 0.16 -2.12 -25.61
CA GLU A 342 0.88 -3.16 -26.36
C GLU A 342 2.06 -3.73 -25.56
N ASP A 343 2.89 -2.88 -24.95
CA ASP A 343 4.03 -3.30 -24.14
C ASP A 343 3.61 -4.08 -22.89
N ARG A 344 2.51 -3.64 -22.26
CA ARG A 344 1.93 -4.31 -21.10
C ARG A 344 1.38 -5.69 -21.47
N ALA A 345 0.67 -5.81 -22.59
CA ALA A 345 0.16 -7.09 -23.09
C ALA A 345 1.30 -8.02 -23.51
N ALA A 346 2.36 -7.48 -24.13
CA ALA A 346 3.56 -8.23 -24.48
C ALA A 346 4.34 -8.73 -23.26
N LEU A 347 4.32 -7.97 -22.16
CA LEU A 347 4.97 -8.35 -20.92
C LEU A 347 4.13 -9.37 -20.12
N LEU A 348 2.82 -9.18 -19.94
CA LEU A 348 1.99 -10.04 -19.09
C LEU A 348 1.37 -11.19 -19.88
N TRP A 349 1.84 -12.42 -19.64
CA TRP A 349 1.32 -13.65 -20.27
C TRP A 349 0.38 -14.40 -19.32
N GLU A 350 -0.84 -14.72 -19.77
CA GLU A 350 -1.84 -15.53 -19.02
C GLU A 350 -1.43 -17.00 -18.85
N CYS A 351 -0.66 -17.56 -19.80
CA CYS A 351 -0.17 -18.94 -19.78
C CYS A 351 1.37 -19.01 -19.79
N GLY A 352 2.03 -18.03 -19.16
CA GLY A 352 3.48 -17.96 -19.12
C GLY A 352 4.09 -19.11 -18.31
N THR A 353 5.27 -19.60 -18.71
CA THR A 353 6.08 -20.53 -17.88
C THR A 353 6.73 -19.75 -16.74
N GLY A 354 5.94 -19.17 -15.85
CA GLY A 354 6.41 -18.54 -14.64
C GLY A 354 6.69 -19.55 -13.54
N TYR A 355 7.22 -19.08 -12.42
CA TYR A 355 7.63 -19.92 -11.31
C TYR A 355 7.04 -19.41 -10.00
N LEU A 356 6.37 -20.29 -9.27
CA LEU A 356 5.80 -19.99 -7.96
C LEU A 356 6.71 -20.54 -6.87
N ALA A 357 7.32 -19.63 -6.11
CA ALA A 357 8.10 -19.99 -4.94
C ALA A 357 7.16 -20.33 -3.77
N ARG A 358 7.04 -21.61 -3.41
CA ARG A 358 6.22 -22.10 -2.30
C ARG A 358 6.92 -21.84 -0.95
N SER A 359 6.14 -21.80 0.13
CA SER A 359 6.62 -21.56 1.50
C SER A 359 7.55 -22.68 2.02
N ASP A 360 7.43 -23.90 1.48
CA ASP A 360 8.29 -25.05 1.76
C ASP A 360 9.64 -25.00 1.00
N GLY A 361 9.86 -23.96 0.20
CA GLY A 361 11.09 -23.73 -0.56
C GLY A 361 11.12 -24.39 -1.94
N ARG A 362 10.02 -25.01 -2.39
CA ARG A 362 9.92 -25.51 -3.76
C ARG A 362 9.62 -24.40 -4.74
N ILE A 363 10.16 -24.51 -5.94
CA ILE A 363 9.85 -23.63 -7.07
C ILE A 363 9.10 -24.48 -8.09
N ASP A 364 7.79 -24.27 -8.20
CA ASP A 364 6.93 -24.97 -9.15
C ASP A 364 6.71 -24.10 -10.38
N ARG A 365 6.51 -24.71 -11.56
CA ARG A 365 6.01 -23.95 -12.72
C ARG A 365 4.56 -23.52 -12.45
N SER A 366 4.22 -22.26 -12.70
CA SER A 366 2.81 -21.88 -12.80
C SER A 366 2.22 -22.57 -14.04
N LEU A 367 1.11 -23.27 -13.84
CA LEU A 367 0.40 -24.00 -14.89
C LEU A 367 -0.34 -23.04 -15.81
#